data_AF-A0A3C0NT53-F1
#
_entry.id   AF-A0A3C0NT53-F1
#
_cell.length_a   1.000
_cell.length_b   1.000
_cell.length_c   1.000
_cell.angle_alpha   90.00
_cell.angle_beta   90.00
_cell.angle_gamma   90.00
#
_symmetry.space_group_name_H-M   'P 1'
#
loop_
_entity.id
_entity.type
_entity.pdbx_description
1 polymer ?
#
loop_
_entity_poly.entity_id
_entity_poly.type
_entity_poly.pdbx_seq_one_letter_code
_entity_poly.pdbx_strand_id
1 'polypeptide(L)' 'TQIQAIVDAMKPNFDEVSDAANILLTAQAANWGPIQYAGELHDRATYRYFWEILQKAKLTNVAISEEANAAFFSN' A
#
# COMPACT_ATOMS: atom_id res chain seq x y z
N THR A 1 20.21 -1.02 -22.76
CA THR A 1 19.63 0.32 -22.55
C THR A 1 19.38 0.51 -21.07
N GLN A 2 19.90 1.58 -20.47
CA GLN A 2 19.87 1.82 -19.02
C GLN A 2 18.46 2.17 -18.49
N ILE A 3 17.56 2.63 -19.36
CA ILE A 3 16.21 3.08 -19.01
C ILE A 3 15.33 1.92 -18.50
N GLN A 4 15.38 0.74 -19.11
CA GLN A 4 14.53 -0.39 -18.69
C GLN A 4 14.86 -0.87 -17.27
N ALA A 5 16.16 -0.94 -16.92
CA ALA A 5 16.59 -1.34 -15.58
C ALA A 5 16.14 -0.35 -14.49
N ILE A 6 16.06 0.95 -14.82
CA ILE A 6 15.55 1.97 -13.89
C ILE A 6 14.04 1.82 -13.71
N VAL A 7 13.30 1.59 -14.80
CA VAL A 7 11.85 1.36 -14.76
C VAL A 7 11.51 0.11 -13.95
N ASP A 8 12.24 -0.99 -14.19
CA ASP A 8 12.06 -2.25 -13.47
C ASP A 8 12.41 -2.13 -11.99
N ALA A 9 13.34 -1.24 -11.60
CA ALA A 9 13.65 -0.96 -10.20
C ALA A 9 12.61 -0.07 -9.50
N MET A 10 11.86 0.75 -10.26
CA MET A 10 10.75 1.55 -9.72
C MET A 10 9.45 0.75 -9.62
N LYS A 11 9.25 -0.26 -10.47
CA LYS A 11 8.08 -1.16 -10.44
C LYS A 11 7.84 -1.83 -9.06
N PRO A 12 8.84 -2.35 -8.34
CA PRO A 12 8.69 -2.87 -6.99
C PRO A 12 8.00 -1.90 -6.02
N ASN A 13 8.32 -0.61 -6.10
CA ASN A 13 7.66 0.39 -5.25
C ASN A 13 6.17 0.55 -5.60
N PHE A 14 5.78 0.39 -6.87
CA PHE A 14 4.38 0.44 -7.26
C PHE A 14 3.59 -0.78 -6.77
N ASP A 15 4.18 -1.97 -6.91
CA ASP A 15 3.55 -3.22 -6.46
C ASP A 15 3.34 -3.19 -4.94
N GLU A 16 4.34 -2.74 -4.18
CA GLU A 16 4.26 -2.62 -2.73
C GLU A 16 3.25 -1.55 -2.26
N VAL A 17 3.10 -0.44 -3.00
CA VAL A 17 2.08 0.58 -2.71
C VAL A 17 0.67 0.07 -3.00
N SER A 18 0.50 -0.73 -4.05
CA SER A 18 -0.77 -1.38 -4.35
C SER A 18 -1.15 -2.37 -3.25
N ASP A 19 -0.21 -3.20 -2.79
CA ASP A 19 -0.45 -4.13 -1.70
C ASP A 19 -0.75 -3.40 -0.38
N ALA A 20 0.00 -2.34 -0.07
CA ALA A 20 -0.28 -1.50 1.10
C ALA A 20 -1.70 -0.93 1.08
N ALA A 21 -2.15 -0.40 -0.06
CA ALA A 21 -3.50 0.11 -0.23
C ALA A 21 -4.57 -0.98 0.01
N ASN A 22 -4.41 -2.15 -0.62
CA ASN A 22 -5.37 -3.25 -0.51
C ASN A 22 -5.43 -3.83 0.90
N ILE A 23 -4.27 -4.03 1.55
CA ILE A 23 -4.16 -4.54 2.91
C ILE A 23 -4.86 -3.59 3.88
N LEU A 24 -4.60 -2.28 3.79
CA LEU A 24 -5.18 -1.30 4.70
C LEU A 24 -6.67 -1.10 4.48
N LEU A 25 -7.16 -1.11 3.24
CA LEU A 25 -8.60 -1.08 2.94
C LEU A 25 -9.31 -2.30 3.52
N THR A 26 -8.73 -3.49 3.35
CA THR A 26 -9.28 -4.73 3.90
C THR A 26 -9.25 -4.72 5.43
N ALA A 27 -8.16 -4.22 6.02
CA ALA A 27 -8.04 -4.04 7.46
C ALA A 27 -9.08 -3.07 8.01
N GLN A 28 -9.31 -1.94 7.34
CA GLN A 28 -10.35 -0.96 7.69
C GLN A 28 -11.74 -1.61 7.66
N ALA A 29 -12.07 -2.35 6.59
CA ALA A 29 -13.33 -3.09 6.48
C ALA A 29 -13.49 -4.16 7.57
N ALA A 30 -12.39 -4.75 8.02
CA ALA A 30 -12.34 -5.70 9.13
C ALA A 30 -12.25 -5.03 10.52
N ASN A 31 -12.54 -3.73 10.64
CA ASN A 31 -12.42 -2.95 11.88
C ASN A 31 -11.04 -3.06 12.55
N TRP A 32 -10.00 -3.10 11.73
CA TRP A 32 -8.59 -3.26 12.13
C TRP A 32 -8.33 -4.55 12.93
N GLY A 33 -9.14 -5.59 12.70
CA GLY A 33 -8.86 -6.97 13.10
C GLY A 33 -7.85 -7.65 12.16
N PRO A 34 -7.39 -8.86 12.47
CA PRO A 34 -6.49 -9.63 11.59
C PRO A 34 -7.15 -10.00 10.26
N ILE A 35 -6.39 -9.99 9.16
CA ILE A 35 -6.86 -10.36 7.82
C ILE A 35 -5.90 -11.35 7.14
N GLN A 36 -6.42 -12.14 6.20
CA GLN A 36 -5.60 -12.91 5.28
C GLN A 36 -5.48 -12.15 3.96
N TYR A 37 -4.26 -11.94 3.45
CA TYR A 37 -4.01 -11.33 2.14
C TYR A 37 -2.85 -12.06 1.46
N ALA A 38 -2.98 -12.39 0.17
CA ALA A 38 -1.96 -13.10 -0.61
C ALA A 38 -1.37 -14.38 0.03
N GLY A 39 -2.12 -15.06 0.91
CA GLY A 39 -1.66 -16.25 1.62
C GLY A 39 -0.95 -15.98 2.95
N GLU A 40 -0.83 -14.72 3.36
CA GLU A 40 -0.22 -14.28 4.63
C GLU A 40 -1.25 -13.69 5.60
N LEU A 41 -0.99 -13.86 6.90
CA LEU A 41 -1.80 -13.25 7.97
C LEU A 41 -1.22 -11.89 8.30
N HIS A 42 -2.04 -10.85 8.22
CA HIS A 42 -1.69 -9.50 8.62
C HIS A 42 -2.50 -9.07 9.84
N ASP A 43 -1.86 -8.25 10.66
CA ASP A 43 -2.40 -7.68 11.88
C ASP A 43 -1.96 -6.22 12.06
N ARG A 44 -2.34 -5.62 13.19
CA ARG A 44 -1.98 -4.23 13.52
C ARG A 44 -0.48 -3.95 13.54
N ALA A 45 0.37 -4.95 13.75
CA ALA A 45 1.81 -4.76 13.67
C ALA A 45 2.24 -4.57 12.21
N THR A 46 1.80 -5.45 11.33
CA THR A 46 2.08 -5.34 9.89
C THR A 46 1.39 -4.14 9.25
N TYR A 47 0.19 -3.75 9.69
CA TYR A 47 -0.51 -2.58 9.14
C TYR A 47 0.28 -1.29 9.32
N ARG A 48 1.07 -1.14 10.40
CA ARG A 48 1.92 0.05 10.59
C ARG A 48 2.97 0.18 9.48
N TYR A 49 3.58 -0.94 9.07
CA TYR A 49 4.52 -0.98 7.97
C TYR A 49 3.86 -0.54 6.65
N PHE A 50 2.71 -1.12 6.33
CA PHE A 50 1.98 -0.73 5.11
C PHE A 50 1.46 0.71 5.16
N TRP A 51 1.14 1.22 6.34
CA TRP A 51 0.77 2.62 6.52
C TRP A 51 1.94 3.56 6.20
N GLU A 52 3.15 3.26 6.67
CA GLU A 52 4.34 4.04 6.33
C GLU A 52 4.62 4.07 4.82
N ILE A 53 4.46 2.92 4.15
CA ILE A 53 4.57 2.83 2.68
C ILE A 53 3.53 3.74 2.01
N LEU A 54 2.26 3.62 2.41
CA LEU A 54 1.17 4.36 1.78
C LEU A 54 1.31 5.87 2.01
N GLN A 55 1.75 6.28 3.20
CA GLN A 55 2.08 7.68 3.49
C GLN A 55 3.23 8.20 2.63
N LYS A 56 4.31 7.43 2.50
CA LYS A 56 5.46 7.80 1.65
C LYS A 56 5.03 7.95 0.19
N ALA A 57 4.21 7.05 -0.32
CA ALA A 57 3.66 7.13 -1.67
C ALA A 57 2.87 8.43 -1.89
N LYS A 58 2.06 8.83 -0.91
CA LYS A 58 1.32 10.10 -0.96
C LYS A 58 2.25 11.30 -1.01
N LEU A 59 3.31 11.30 -0.20
CA LEU A 59 4.30 12.38 -0.15
C LEU A 59 5.14 12.48 -1.43
N THR A 60 5.42 11.37 -2.10
CA THR A 60 6.25 11.33 -3.31
C THR A 60 5.44 11.29 -4.61
N ASN A 61 4.12 11.49 -4.56
CA ASN A 61 3.20 11.40 -5.70
C ASN A 61 3.29 10.08 -6.48
N VAL A 62 3.59 8.97 -5.78
CA VAL A 62 3.43 7.63 -6.36
C VAL A 62 1.92 7.34 -6.44
N ALA A 63 1.51 6.67 -7.51
CA ALA A 63 0.10 6.36 -7.74
C ALA A 63 -0.45 5.48 -6.59
N ILE A 64 -1.58 5.92 -6.03
CA ILE A 64 -2.37 5.22 -5.01
C ILE A 64 -3.78 5.08 -5.59
N SER A 65 -4.47 3.98 -5.32
CA SER A 65 -5.85 3.78 -5.77
C SER A 65 -6.78 4.90 -5.29
N GLU A 66 -7.86 5.15 -6.03
CA GLU A 66 -8.82 6.18 -5.67
C GLU A 66 -9.51 5.87 -4.34
N GLU A 67 -9.85 4.60 -4.12
CA GLU A 67 -10.48 4.10 -2.91
C GLU A 67 -9.60 4.33 -1.68
N ALA A 68 -8.29 4.04 -1.78
CA ALA A 68 -7.36 4.27 -0.67
C ALA A 68 -7.10 5.77 -0.45
N ASN A 69 -7.07 6.57 -1.52
CA ASN A 69 -7.01 8.03 -1.37
C ASN A 69 -8.23 8.58 -0.62
N ALA A 70 -9.43 8.12 -0.99
CA ALA A 70 -10.66 8.51 -0.31
C ALA A 70 -10.67 8.02 1.14
N ALA A 71 -10.30 6.76 1.40
CA ALA A 71 -10.36 6.18 2.74
C ALA A 71 -9.38 6.82 3.75
N PHE A 72 -8.20 7.23 3.30
CA PHE A 72 -7.09 7.58 4.22
C PHE A 72 -6.53 8.98 4.06
N PHE A 73 -6.80 9.67 2.96
CA PHE A 73 -6.21 10.99 2.67
C PHE A 73 -7.24 12.04 2.22
N SER A 74 -8.54 11.74 2.24
CA SER A 74 -9.57 12.76 2.12
C SER A 74 -9.74 13.45 3.48
N ASN A 75 -9.64 14.78 3.47
CA ASN A 75 -9.81 15.64 4.66
C ASN A 75 -11.27 15.67 5.14
#